data_AF-A0A212CNA8-F1
#
_entry.id   AF-A0A212CNA8-F1
#
_cell.length_a   1.000
_cell.length_b   1.000
_cell.length_c   1.000
_cell.angle_alpha   90.00
_cell.angle_beta   90.00
_cell.angle_gamma   90.00
#
_symmetry.space_group_name_H-M   'P 1'
#
loop_
_entity.id
_entity.type
_entity.pdbx_description
1 polymer ?
#
loop_
_entity_poly.entity_id
_entity_poly.type
_entity_poly.pdbx_seq_one_letter_code
_entity_poly.pdbx_strand_id
1 'polypeptide(L)' 'MGRSRSATLVLAYLMIHRNMTLVDAIRQVAKNRCVLPNRGFLKQLRELDQQLVQQRRQARHSEAAEKACEQAL' A
#
# COMPACT_ATOMS: atom_id res chain seq x y z
N MET A 1 -5.41 -19.42 14.62
CA MET A 1 -5.90 -19.24 13.23
C MET A 1 -5.39 -17.92 12.64
N GLY A 2 -4.40 -17.95 11.75
CA GLY A 2 -3.78 -16.77 11.13
C GLY A 2 -4.60 -16.13 10.00
N ARG A 3 -5.87 -15.79 10.27
CA ARG A 3 -6.82 -15.26 9.28
C ARG A 3 -6.99 -13.74 9.31
N SER A 4 -6.67 -13.11 10.43
CA SER A 4 -6.95 -11.69 10.69
C SER A 4 -5.67 -10.93 11.06
N ARG A 5 -5.17 -11.07 12.30
CA ARG A 5 -3.95 -10.35 12.77
C ARG A 5 -2.70 -10.54 11.89
N SER A 6 -2.32 -11.79 11.62
CA SER A 6 -1.15 -12.09 10.77
C SER A 6 -1.36 -11.66 9.32
N ALA A 7 -2.59 -11.75 8.80
CA ALA A 7 -2.91 -11.32 7.45
C ALA A 7 -2.78 -9.80 7.30
N THR A 8 -3.26 -9.02 8.28
CA THR A 8 -3.15 -7.56 8.28
C THR A 8 -1.69 -7.09 8.18
N LEU A 9 -0.77 -7.73 8.92
CA LEU A 9 0.66 -7.38 8.85
C LEU A 9 1.27 -7.70 7.48
N VAL A 10 0.91 -8.85 6.89
CA VAL A 10 1.36 -9.21 5.54
C VAL A 10 0.82 -8.23 4.49
N LEU A 11 -0.44 -7.81 4.61
CA LEU A 11 -1.03 -6.82 3.72
C LEU A 11 -0.31 -5.47 3.83
N ALA A 12 -0.07 -4.98 5.05
CA ALA A 12 0.68 -3.74 5.27
C ALA A 12 2.11 -3.83 4.70
N TYR A 13 2.79 -4.97 4.88
CA TYR A 13 4.11 -5.20 4.30
C TYR A 13 4.10 -5.12 2.77
N LEU A 14 3.12 -5.74 2.10
CA LEU A 14 2.99 -5.67 0.65
C LEU A 14 2.70 -4.25 0.16
N MET A 15 1.89 -3.50 0.91
CA MET A 15 1.59 -2.10 0.58
C MET A 15 2.82 -1.20 0.70
N ILE A 16 3.61 -1.34 1.78
CA ILE A 16 4.78 -0.49 2.05
C ILE A 16 5.96 -0.86 1.15
N HIS A 17 6.33 -2.15 1.08
CA HIS A 17 7.59 -2.58 0.44
C HIS A 17 7.43 -3.01 -1.02
N ARG A 18 6.22 -3.40 -1.45
CA ARG A 18 5.96 -3.83 -2.83
C ARG A 18 5.16 -2.82 -3.63
N ASN A 19 4.94 -1.62 -3.09
CA ASN A 19 4.17 -0.55 -3.72
C ASN A 19 2.77 -0.97 -4.18
N MET A 20 2.16 -1.96 -3.52
CA MET A 20 0.81 -2.41 -3.85
C MET A 20 -0.24 -1.48 -3.26
N THR A 21 -1.41 -1.43 -3.89
CA THR A 21 -2.62 -0.86 -3.28
C THR A 21 -3.25 -1.88 -2.33
N LEU A 22 -4.12 -1.42 -1.42
CA LEU A 22 -4.87 -2.33 -0.55
C LEU A 22 -5.61 -3.43 -1.32
N VAL A 23 -6.22 -3.08 -2.46
CA VAL A 23 -6.97 -4.03 -3.30
C VAL A 23 -6.04 -5.09 -3.90
N ASP A 24 -4.87 -4.68 -4.39
CA ASP A 24 -3.89 -5.60 -4.98
C ASP A 24 -3.27 -6.51 -3.93
N ALA A 25 -2.94 -5.96 -2.75
CA ALA A 25 -2.43 -6.73 -1.64
C ALA A 25 -3.44 -7.80 -1.20
N ILE A 26 -4.73 -7.44 -1.08
CA ILE A 26 -5.80 -8.39 -0.73
C ILE A 26 -5.93 -9.46 -1.81
N ARG A 27 -5.99 -9.09 -3.09
CA ARG A 27 -6.08 -10.06 -4.20
C ARG A 27 -4.89 -11.02 -4.19
N GLN A 28 -3.68 -10.52 -3.94
CA GLN A 28 -2.47 -11.35 -3.92
C GLN A 28 -2.49 -12.36 -2.78
N VAL A 29 -2.90 -11.94 -1.58
CA VAL A 29 -2.97 -12.85 -0.42
C VAL A 29 -4.15 -13.81 -0.56
N ALA A 30 -5.30 -13.34 -1.04
CA ALA A 30 -6.52 -14.14 -1.23
C ALA A 30 -6.33 -15.31 -2.21
N LYS A 31 -5.44 -15.18 -3.21
CA LYS A 31 -5.08 -16.28 -4.12
C LYS A 31 -4.44 -17.47 -3.40
N ASN A 32 -3.63 -17.21 -2.38
CA ASN A 32 -2.86 -18.25 -1.68
C ASN A 32 -3.55 -18.70 -0.39
N ARG A 33 -4.38 -17.85 0.22
CA ARG A 33 -5.01 -18.13 1.51
C ARG A 33 -6.29 -17.32 1.71
N CYS A 34 -7.33 -17.96 2.23
CA CYS A 34 -8.53 -17.26 2.69
C CYS A 34 -8.19 -16.42 3.94
N VAL A 35 -8.10 -15.10 3.74
CA VAL A 35 -7.88 -14.11 4.79
C VAL A 35 -9.10 -13.21 4.90
N LEU A 36 -9.53 -12.93 6.13
CA LEU A 36 -10.67 -12.07 6.39
C LEU A 36 -10.30 -11.14 7.56
N PRO A 37 -9.68 -9.99 7.27
CA PRO A 37 -9.39 -9.00 8.30
C PRO A 37 -10.72 -8.49 8.88
N ASN A 38 -10.75 -8.23 10.18
CA ASN A 38 -11.90 -7.62 10.81
C ASN A 38 -12.14 -6.20 10.26
N ARG A 39 -13.37 -5.67 10.37
CA ARG A 39 -13.71 -4.31 9.90
C ARG A 39 -12.76 -3.24 10.46
N GLY A 40 -12.30 -3.39 11.70
CA GLY A 40 -11.30 -2.50 12.31
C GLY A 40 -9.95 -2.51 11.60
N PHE A 41 -9.43 -3.70 11.27
CA PHE A 41 -8.18 -3.84 10.52
C PHE A 41 -8.32 -3.31 9.09
N LEU A 42 -9.47 -3.53 8.43
CA LEU A 42 -9.73 -2.94 7.11
C LEU A 42 -9.75 -1.42 7.16
N LYS A 43 -10.30 -0.81 8.21
CA LYS A 43 -10.27 0.65 8.39
C LYS A 43 -8.83 1.15 8.52
N GLN A 44 -8.02 0.50 9.35
CA GLN A 44 -6.60 0.85 9.52
C GLN A 44 -5.80 0.67 8.23
N LEU A 45 -6.03 -0.42 7.49
CA LEU A 45 -5.39 -0.66 6.19
C LEU A 45 -5.82 0.39 5.14
N ARG A 46 -7.07 0.84 5.18
CA ARG A 46 -7.55 1.90 4.28
C ARG A 46 -6.89 3.25 4.59
N GLU A 47 -6.75 3.60 5.87
CA GLU A 47 -6.02 4.80 6.30
C GLU A 47 -4.56 4.75 5.84
N LEU A 48 -3.90 3.59 5.98
CA LEU A 48 -2.56 3.36 5.47
C LEU A 48 -2.47 3.52 3.94
N ASP A 49 -3.43 2.96 3.19
CA ASP A 49 -3.48 3.07 1.73
C ASP A 49 -3.57 4.53 1.27
N GLN A 50 -4.41 5.33 1.92
CA GLN A 50 -4.55 6.77 1.63
C GLN A 50 -3.24 7.53 1.88
N GLN A 51 -2.56 7.25 3.00
CA GLN A 51 -1.28 7.86 3.32
C GLN A 51 -0.21 7.48 2.28
N LEU A 52 -0.10 6.20 1.92
CA LEU A 52 0.87 5.73 0.94
C LEU A 52 0.60 6.29 -0.46
N VAL A 53 -0.67 6.37 -0.88
CA VAL A 53 -1.04 6.98 -2.17
C VAL A 53 -0.64 8.46 -2.18
N GLN A 54 -0.89 9.19 -1.09
CA GLN A 54 -0.48 10.59 -0.99
C GLN A 54 1.04 10.76 -1.01
N GLN A 55 1.78 9.93 -0.26
CA GLN A 55 3.25 9.93 -0.26
C GLN A 55 3.81 9.61 -1.64
N ARG A 56 3.26 8.61 -2.34
CA ARG A 56 3.68 8.26 -3.71
C ARG A 56 3.40 9.39 -4.71
N ARG A 57 2.29 10.13 -4.55
CA ARG A 57 2.00 11.32 -5.37
C ARG A 57 3.01 12.44 -5.11
N GLN A 58 3.35 12.68 -3.85
CA GLN A 58 4.36 13.67 -3.48
C GLN A 58 5.75 13.31 -4.01
N ALA A 59 6.17 12.05 -3.85
CA ALA A 59 7.44 11.56 -4.40
C ALA A 59 7.52 11.73 -5.93
N ARG A 60 6.43 11.44 -6.66
CA ARG A 60 6.39 11.69 -8.11
C ARG A 60 6.46 13.16 -8.48
N HIS A 61 5.87 14.04 -7.66
CA HIS A 61 5.94 15.48 -7.89
C HIS A 61 7.35 16.03 -7.62
N SER A 62 8.04 15.55 -6.59
CA SER A 62 9.45 15.93 -6.34
C SER A 62 10.36 15.41 -7.44
N GLU A 63 10.20 14.15 -7.86
CA GLU A 63 10.98 13.56 -8.96
C GLU A 63 10.72 14.27 -10.31
N ALA A 64 9.47 14.66 -10.57
CA ALA A 64 9.12 15.40 -11.80
C ALA A 64 9.66 16.84 -11.78
N ALA A 65 9.64 17.50 -10.61
CA ALA A 65 10.20 18.83 -10.44
C ALA A 65 11.73 18.84 -10.60
N GLU A 66 12.42 17.85 -10.03
CA GLU A 66 13.87 17.67 -10.18
C GLU A 66 14.25 17.40 -11.64
N LYS A 67 13.53 16.49 -12.32
CA LYS A 67 13.78 16.20 -13.75
C LYS A 67 13.51 17.40 -14.66
N ALA A 68 12.49 18.20 -14.37
CA ALA A 68 12.21 19.42 -15.13
C ALA A 68 13.31 20.49 -14.96
N CYS A 69 13.92 20.57 -13.78
CA CYS A 69 15.08 21.44 -13.53
C CYS A 69 16.31 20.96 -14.31
N GLU A 70 16.55 19.65 -14.35
CA GLU A 70 17.70 19.04 -15.03
C GLU A 70 17.60 19.11 -16.57
N GLN A 71 16.38 19.11 -17.13
CA GLN A 71 16.15 19.31 -18.57
C GLN A 71 16.21 20.78 -19.02
N ALA A 72 16.26 21.73 -18.09
CA ALA A 72 16.34 23.16 -18.37
C ALA A 72 17.78 23.73 -18.32
N LEU A 73 18.77 22.86 -18.10
CA LEU A 73 20.22 23.11 -18.21
C LEU A 73 20.78 22.42 -19.46
#